data_AF-A0A7S0KDM9-F1
#
_entry.id   AF-A0A7S0KDM9-F1
#
_cell.length_a   1.000
_cell.length_b   1.000
_cell.length_c   1.000
_cell.angle_alpha   90.00
_cell.angle_beta   90.00
_cell.angle_gamma   90.00
#
_symmetry.space_group_name_H-M   'P 1'
#
loop_
_entity.id
_entity.type
_entity.pdbx_description
1 polymer ?
#
loop_
_entity_poly.entity_id
_entity_poly.type
_entity_poly.pdbx_seq_one_letter_code
_entity_poly.pdbx_strand_id
1 'polypeptide(L)'
;GKGARTGSASLANNVVDTSNNDQPMDSLDAEDELASAGAGTKDFNSESVRELKEALRGGRRLLTEGDENSFREAEKLFEKALMLSRMVGDVVQVRRAVRGLAASKRGRNDYKGAIAGLKEVLSISEQLGDHVGDADALGSIADMYTEMGDLENAGKYYDMYLDALNKELSM
;
A
#
# COMPACT_ATOMS: atom_id res chain seq x y z
N GLY A 1 -27.76 63.57 -14.08
CA GLY A 1 -28.37 62.94 -15.27
C GLY A 1 -28.27 61.45 -15.12
N LYS A 2 -29.41 60.76 -15.20
CA LYS A 2 -29.52 59.29 -15.25
C LYS A 2 -29.25 58.79 -16.67
N GLY A 3 -28.71 57.57 -16.79
CA GLY A 3 -28.79 56.74 -18.00
C GLY A 3 -27.48 55.98 -18.27
N ALA A 4 -27.42 54.72 -18.68
CA ALA A 4 -28.33 53.57 -18.68
C ALA A 4 -27.56 52.40 -19.35
N ARG A 5 -27.70 51.17 -18.82
CA ARG A 5 -27.66 49.85 -19.52
C ARG A 5 -26.28 49.43 -20.10
N THR A 6 -25.81 48.19 -20.12
CA THR A 6 -26.24 46.79 -19.90
C THR A 6 -24.95 46.01 -19.56
N GLY A 7 -24.89 45.06 -18.63
CA GLY A 7 -25.33 43.68 -18.84
C GLY A 7 -24.30 42.86 -19.65
N SER A 8 -23.42 42.13 -18.95
CA SER A 8 -22.87 40.85 -19.43
C SER A 8 -22.12 40.14 -18.29
N ALA A 9 -22.69 39.02 -17.89
CA ALA A 9 -22.11 38.02 -17.01
C ALA A 9 -20.92 37.31 -17.70
N SER A 10 -19.95 36.88 -16.89
CA SER A 10 -18.98 35.84 -17.20
C SER A 10 -19.20 34.79 -16.09
N LEU A 11 -19.75 33.57 -16.28
CA LEU A 11 -19.32 32.43 -17.10
C LEU A 11 -17.80 32.24 -16.98
N ALA A 12 -17.19 31.16 -16.48
CA ALA A 12 -17.58 29.83 -16.04
C ALA A 12 -16.44 29.37 -15.06
N ASN A 13 -16.58 28.43 -14.13
CA ASN A 13 -16.83 27.01 -14.36
C ASN A 13 -17.46 26.35 -13.13
N ASN A 14 -18.61 25.72 -13.37
CA ASN A 14 -19.02 24.51 -12.66
C ASN A 14 -18.05 23.39 -13.03
N VAL A 15 -17.42 22.76 -12.04
CA VAL A 15 -17.09 21.34 -12.08
C VAL A 15 -17.60 20.81 -10.74
N VAL A 16 -18.89 20.47 -10.70
CA VAL A 16 -19.37 19.08 -10.67
C VAL A 16 -18.70 18.32 -9.53
N ASP A 17 -19.36 18.42 -8.38
CA ASP A 17 -19.34 17.38 -7.37
C ASP A 17 -20.08 16.17 -7.95
N THR A 18 -19.35 15.10 -8.22
CA THR A 18 -19.90 13.75 -8.27
C THR A 18 -18.95 12.85 -7.52
N SER A 19 -19.27 12.68 -6.23
CA SER A 19 -19.16 11.40 -5.54
C SER A 19 -19.19 10.23 -6.51
N ASN A 20 -18.08 9.51 -6.63
CA ASN A 20 -18.04 8.10 -7.03
C ASN A 20 -16.76 7.46 -6.48
N ASN A 21 -16.89 7.01 -5.23
CA ASN A 21 -16.50 5.67 -4.80
C ASN A 21 -15.01 5.32 -4.68
N ASP A 22 -14.22 6.16 -4.01
CA ASP A 22 -13.03 5.68 -3.28
C ASP A 22 -13.44 5.33 -1.84
N GLN A 23 -14.12 4.20 -1.68
CA GLN A 23 -14.09 3.52 -0.39
C GLN A 23 -12.63 3.07 -0.16
N PRO A 24 -11.97 3.41 0.96
CA PRO A 24 -10.78 2.68 1.34
C PRO A 24 -11.22 1.23 1.52
N MET A 25 -10.47 0.28 0.96
CA MET A 25 -10.68 -1.16 1.11
C MET A 25 -10.75 -1.56 2.60
N ASP A 26 -11.94 -1.43 3.16
CA ASP A 26 -12.40 -1.96 4.43
C ASP A 26 -13.13 -3.26 4.11
N SER A 27 -12.38 -4.23 3.58
CA SER A 27 -12.82 -5.61 3.47
C SER A 27 -11.60 -6.50 3.59
N LEU A 28 -11.36 -6.99 4.81
CA LEU A 28 -10.66 -8.22 5.17
C LEU A 28 -10.30 -8.16 6.68
N ASP A 29 -11.32 -8.27 7.53
CA ASP A 29 -11.18 -8.75 8.93
C ASP A 29 -12.49 -9.47 9.32
N ALA A 30 -12.98 -10.34 8.44
CA ALA A 30 -14.16 -11.18 8.68
C ALA A 30 -13.92 -12.65 8.31
N GLU A 31 -12.83 -13.26 8.78
CA GLU A 31 -12.63 -14.72 8.89
C GLU A 31 -11.58 -14.91 10.03
N ASP A 32 -11.67 -15.80 11.01
CA ASP A 32 -12.60 -16.88 11.32
C ASP A 32 -12.43 -17.15 12.83
N GLU A 33 -13.54 -17.36 13.53
CA GLU A 33 -13.58 -17.67 14.97
C GLU A 33 -13.91 -19.15 15.11
N LEU A 34 -12.90 -20.01 15.32
CA LEU A 34 -13.14 -21.39 15.77
C LEU A 34 -11.98 -21.96 16.60
N ALA A 35 -12.38 -22.51 17.74
CA ALA A 35 -11.58 -22.83 18.92
C ALA A 35 -10.74 -24.12 18.80
N SER A 36 -9.69 -24.21 19.61
CA SER A 36 -9.49 -25.42 20.42
C SER A 36 -8.86 -25.07 21.77
N ALA A 37 -9.46 -25.60 22.83
CA ALA A 37 -9.04 -25.45 24.21
C ALA A 37 -7.85 -26.39 24.50
N GLY A 38 -6.79 -25.84 25.09
CA GLY A 38 -5.65 -26.59 25.61
C GLY A 38 -4.88 -25.74 26.61
N ALA A 39 -4.99 -26.06 27.89
CA ALA A 39 -4.33 -25.36 28.97
C ALA A 39 -2.80 -25.52 28.92
N GLY A 40 -2.06 -24.44 29.20
CA GLY A 40 -0.74 -24.53 29.83
C GLY A 40 0.50 -24.27 28.97
N THR A 41 0.38 -23.98 27.68
CA THR A 41 1.42 -23.30 26.92
C THR A 41 1.00 -21.86 26.76
N LYS A 42 1.84 -20.87 27.12
CA LYS A 42 1.70 -19.55 26.49
C LYS A 42 1.77 -19.86 25.00
N ASP A 43 0.66 -19.74 24.28
CA ASP A 43 0.62 -19.97 22.84
C ASP A 43 1.50 -18.91 22.21
N PHE A 44 2.79 -19.23 22.09
CA PHE A 44 3.81 -18.39 21.50
C PHE A 44 3.36 -17.91 20.12
N ASN A 45 2.56 -18.74 19.45
CA ASN A 45 1.90 -18.41 18.20
C ASN A 45 0.78 -17.36 18.36
N SER A 46 -0.07 -17.41 19.38
CA SER A 46 -1.16 -16.44 19.58
C SER A 46 -0.65 -15.05 20.01
N GLU A 47 0.38 -15.01 20.86
CA GLU A 47 1.06 -13.76 21.24
C GLU A 47 1.78 -13.15 20.03
N SER A 48 2.51 -13.96 19.25
CA SER A 48 3.18 -13.52 18.01
C SER A 48 2.20 -13.01 16.95
N VAL A 49 1.05 -13.67 16.77
CA VAL A 49 0.00 -13.24 15.84
C VAL A 49 -0.62 -11.92 16.30
N ARG A 50 -0.85 -11.73 17.61
CA ARG A 50 -1.34 -10.46 18.14
C ARG A 50 -0.33 -9.34 17.89
N GLU A 51 0.94 -9.56 18.23
CA GLU A 51 2.00 -8.57 18.02
C GLU A 51 2.21 -8.24 16.54
N LEU A 52 2.07 -9.22 15.65
CA LEU A 52 2.11 -9.02 14.21
C LEU A 52 1.00 -8.06 13.75
N LYS A 53 -0.24 -8.32 14.19
CA LYS A 53 -1.38 -7.46 13.85
C LYS A 53 -1.19 -6.04 14.39
N GLU A 54 -0.69 -5.89 15.61
CA GLU A 54 -0.39 -4.59 16.21
C GLU A 54 0.72 -3.84 15.46
N ALA A 55 1.82 -4.52 15.12
CA ALA A 55 2.92 -3.95 14.37
C ALA A 55 2.48 -3.48 12.98
N LEU A 56 1.71 -4.29 12.25
CA LEU A 56 1.16 -3.92 10.94
C LEU A 56 0.21 -2.71 11.03
N ARG A 57 -0.68 -2.69 12.02
CA ARG A 57 -1.63 -1.57 12.22
C ARG A 57 -0.89 -0.29 12.64
N GLY A 58 0.07 -0.39 13.54
CA GLY A 58 0.89 0.75 13.98
C GLY A 58 1.72 1.32 12.83
N GLY A 59 2.39 0.46 12.05
CA GLY A 59 3.16 0.88 10.88
C GLY A 59 2.29 1.61 9.86
N ARG A 60 1.09 1.10 9.57
CA ARG A 60 0.15 1.78 8.66
C ARG A 60 -0.29 3.15 9.16
N ARG A 61 -0.58 3.30 10.47
CA ARG A 61 -0.94 4.62 11.04
C ARG A 61 0.19 5.62 10.87
N LEU A 62 1.42 5.23 11.17
CA LEU A 62 2.58 6.11 11.00
C LEU A 62 2.80 6.52 9.54
N LEU A 63 2.55 5.63 8.57
CA LEU A 63 2.60 6.02 7.15
C LEU A 63 1.61 7.13 6.78
N THR A 64 0.48 7.27 7.51
CA THR A 64 -0.49 8.36 7.27
C THR A 64 -0.07 9.70 7.84
N GLU A 65 0.84 9.71 8.84
CA GLU A 65 1.37 10.94 9.42
C GLU A 65 2.35 11.63 8.46
N GLY A 66 3.13 10.85 7.72
CA GLY A 66 3.83 11.30 6.51
C GLY A 66 5.06 12.18 6.74
N ASP A 67 5.57 12.25 7.97
CA ASP A 67 6.82 12.94 8.31
C ASP A 67 8.02 11.98 8.42
N GLU A 68 9.22 12.54 8.40
CA GLU A 68 10.45 11.75 8.41
C GLU A 68 10.60 10.87 9.67
N ASN A 69 10.09 11.30 10.83
CA ASN A 69 10.15 10.48 12.05
C ASN A 69 9.12 9.34 11.98
N SER A 70 7.89 9.62 11.56
CA SER A 70 6.87 8.58 11.41
C SER A 70 7.26 7.52 10.37
N PHE A 71 7.93 7.89 9.28
CA PHE A 71 8.47 6.89 8.35
C PHE A 71 9.55 5.99 8.97
N ARG A 72 10.45 6.53 9.80
CA ARG A 72 11.46 5.72 10.52
C ARG A 72 10.81 4.76 11.53
N GLU A 73 9.79 5.21 12.23
CA GLU A 73 9.07 4.39 13.19
C GLU A 73 8.22 3.32 12.50
N ALA A 74 7.60 3.66 11.37
CA ALA A 74 6.88 2.72 10.52
C ALA A 74 7.80 1.60 10.02
N GLU A 75 9.02 1.95 9.57
CA GLU A 75 10.02 0.98 9.13
C GLU A 75 10.31 -0.06 10.23
N LYS A 76 10.59 0.39 11.47
CA LYS A 76 10.83 -0.50 12.62
C LYS A 76 9.64 -1.42 12.90
N LEU A 77 8.42 -0.91 12.81
CA LEU A 77 7.21 -1.72 13.03
C LEU A 77 7.03 -2.75 11.91
N PHE A 78 7.29 -2.40 10.66
CA PHE A 78 7.22 -3.36 9.56
C PHE A 78 8.37 -4.37 9.57
N GLU A 79 9.56 -4.04 10.07
CA GLU A 79 10.64 -5.00 10.32
C GLU A 79 10.22 -6.03 11.38
N LYS A 80 9.60 -5.55 12.48
CA LYS A 80 9.02 -6.43 13.50
C LYS A 80 7.92 -7.32 12.90
N ALA A 81 7.02 -6.75 12.11
CA ALA A 81 5.96 -7.50 11.44
C ALA A 81 6.53 -8.56 10.48
N LEU A 82 7.58 -8.24 9.71
CA LEU A 82 8.23 -9.18 8.81
C LEU A 82 8.87 -10.36 9.56
N MET A 83 9.53 -10.08 10.69
CA MET A 83 10.09 -11.12 11.54
C MET A 83 9.01 -12.05 12.09
N LEU A 84 7.93 -11.48 12.62
CA LEU A 84 6.83 -12.24 13.21
C LEU A 84 6.05 -13.05 12.15
N SER A 85 5.78 -12.48 10.98
CA SER A 85 5.08 -13.20 9.90
C SER A 85 5.89 -14.38 9.38
N ARG A 86 7.22 -14.25 9.26
CA ARG A 86 8.11 -15.38 8.94
C ARG A 86 8.10 -16.44 10.02
N MET A 87 8.07 -16.05 11.30
CA MET A 87 8.03 -16.97 12.44
C MET A 87 6.72 -17.77 12.51
N VAL A 88 5.59 -17.11 12.20
CA VAL A 88 4.26 -17.73 12.15
C VAL A 88 4.07 -18.54 10.84
N GLY A 89 4.88 -18.30 9.82
CA GLY A 89 4.80 -18.97 8.52
C GLY A 89 3.71 -18.41 7.59
N ASP A 90 3.24 -17.18 7.85
CA ASP A 90 2.17 -16.55 7.08
C ASP A 90 2.76 -15.68 5.95
N VAL A 91 2.83 -16.27 4.75
CA VAL A 91 3.39 -15.65 3.54
C VAL A 91 2.58 -14.41 3.11
N VAL A 92 1.27 -14.37 3.37
CA VAL A 92 0.43 -13.19 3.07
C VAL A 92 0.84 -12.01 3.95
N GLN A 93 1.13 -12.26 5.23
CA GLN A 93 1.60 -11.22 6.14
C GLN A 93 3.07 -10.85 5.89
N VAL A 94 3.90 -11.76 5.37
CA VAL A 94 5.23 -11.43 4.85
C VAL A 94 5.10 -10.39 3.74
N ARG A 95 4.27 -10.65 2.71
CA ARG A 95 4.02 -9.70 1.61
C ARG A 95 3.55 -8.34 2.12
N ARG A 96 2.60 -8.33 3.07
CA ARG A 96 2.08 -7.08 3.68
C ARG A 96 3.17 -6.30 4.43
N ALA A 97 4.03 -6.97 5.18
CA ALA A 97 5.13 -6.33 5.90
C ALA A 97 6.18 -5.76 4.94
N VAL A 98 6.57 -6.51 3.90
CA VAL A 98 7.51 -6.04 2.87
C VAL A 98 6.98 -4.82 2.14
N ARG A 99 5.69 -4.80 1.79
CA ARG A 99 5.04 -3.62 1.20
C ARG A 99 5.10 -2.40 2.12
N GLY A 100 4.85 -2.60 3.41
CA GLY A 100 4.98 -1.55 4.43
C GLY A 100 6.39 -0.98 4.52
N LEU A 101 7.42 -1.85 4.54
CA LEU A 101 8.83 -1.43 4.50
C LEU A 101 9.16 -0.61 3.26
N ALA A 102 8.68 -1.03 2.10
CA ALA A 102 8.89 -0.30 0.86
C ALA A 102 8.27 1.11 0.92
N ALA A 103 7.05 1.23 1.46
CA ALA A 103 6.39 2.51 1.64
C ALA A 103 7.16 3.43 2.61
N SER A 104 7.65 2.89 3.75
CA SER A 104 8.48 3.64 4.71
C SER A 104 9.77 4.15 4.05
N LYS A 105 10.45 3.31 3.27
CA LYS A 105 11.67 3.68 2.55
C LYS A 105 11.40 4.74 1.48
N ARG A 106 10.30 4.63 0.73
CA ARG A 106 9.86 5.65 -0.24
C ARG A 106 9.65 6.99 0.46
N GLY A 107 8.95 7.02 1.59
CA GLY A 107 8.72 8.24 2.38
C GLY A 107 10.01 8.92 2.84
N ARG A 108 11.07 8.13 3.05
CA ARG A 108 12.43 8.59 3.38
C ARG A 108 13.32 8.87 2.17
N ASN A 109 12.78 8.84 0.95
CA ASN A 109 13.50 8.97 -0.31
C ASN A 109 14.56 7.88 -0.58
N ASP A 110 14.50 6.73 0.13
CA ASP A 110 15.26 5.53 -0.24
C ASP A 110 14.53 4.75 -1.34
N TYR A 111 14.55 5.33 -2.54
CA TYR A 111 13.87 4.77 -3.70
C TYR A 111 14.43 3.42 -4.11
N LYS A 112 15.74 3.20 -3.99
CA LYS A 112 16.38 1.92 -4.34
C LYS A 112 15.91 0.80 -3.41
N GLY A 113 15.89 1.06 -2.09
CA GLY A 113 15.40 0.11 -1.11
C GLY A 113 13.89 -0.15 -1.24
N ALA A 114 13.10 0.87 -1.53
CA ALA A 114 11.67 0.75 -1.77
C ALA A 114 11.34 -0.09 -3.03
N ILE A 115 12.03 0.18 -4.14
CA ILE A 115 11.90 -0.60 -5.38
C ILE A 115 12.25 -2.07 -5.14
N ALA A 116 13.34 -2.36 -4.42
CA ALA A 116 13.71 -3.74 -4.11
C ALA A 116 12.61 -4.47 -3.31
N GLY A 117 12.02 -3.80 -2.31
CA GLY A 117 10.90 -4.34 -1.54
C GLY A 117 9.65 -4.58 -2.39
N LEU A 118 9.29 -3.67 -3.29
CA LEU A 118 8.13 -3.88 -4.18
C LEU A 118 8.36 -5.02 -5.19
N LYS A 119 9.60 -5.23 -5.66
CA LYS A 119 9.92 -6.42 -6.48
C LYS A 119 9.78 -7.72 -5.69
N GLU A 120 10.12 -7.72 -4.40
CA GLU A 120 9.87 -8.87 -3.53
C GLU A 120 8.35 -9.10 -3.33
N VAL A 121 7.55 -8.03 -3.19
CA VAL A 121 6.07 -8.14 -3.13
C VAL A 121 5.53 -8.85 -4.37
N LEU A 122 5.94 -8.43 -5.58
CA LEU A 122 5.52 -9.05 -6.83
C LEU A 122 5.94 -10.54 -6.91
N SER A 123 7.17 -10.86 -6.49
CA SER A 123 7.64 -12.24 -6.45
C SER A 123 6.83 -13.11 -5.47
N ILE A 124 6.38 -12.54 -4.35
CA ILE A 124 5.51 -13.26 -3.41
C ILE A 124 4.10 -13.42 -3.99
N SER A 125 3.55 -12.41 -4.67
CA SER A 125 2.26 -12.52 -5.37
C SER A 125 2.27 -13.67 -6.38
N GLU A 126 3.34 -13.81 -7.17
CA GLU A 126 3.54 -14.94 -8.08
C GLU A 126 3.56 -16.29 -7.35
N GLN A 127 4.24 -16.39 -6.20
CA GLN A 127 4.27 -17.61 -5.39
C GLN A 127 2.90 -17.99 -4.82
N LEU A 128 2.09 -16.99 -4.46
CA LEU A 128 0.75 -17.18 -3.92
C LEU A 128 -0.29 -17.44 -5.02
N GLY A 129 -0.01 -17.10 -6.28
CA GLY A 129 -1.00 -17.06 -7.35
C GLY A 129 -2.08 -15.99 -7.11
N ASP A 130 -1.80 -15.00 -6.26
CA ASP A 130 -2.69 -13.91 -5.88
C ASP A 130 -2.05 -12.59 -6.30
N HIS A 131 -2.56 -12.02 -7.39
CA HIS A 131 -2.01 -10.83 -8.04
C HIS A 131 -2.67 -9.52 -7.59
N VAL A 132 -3.51 -9.56 -6.54
CA VAL A 132 -4.20 -8.36 -6.04
C VAL A 132 -3.18 -7.29 -5.60
N GLY A 133 -3.23 -6.14 -6.27
CA GLY A 133 -2.37 -4.99 -5.98
C GLY A 133 -1.00 -5.03 -6.66
N ASP A 134 -0.76 -5.97 -7.60
CA ASP A 134 0.46 -6.00 -8.40
C ASP A 134 0.54 -4.76 -9.31
N ALA A 135 -0.59 -4.28 -9.84
CA ALA A 135 -0.66 -3.03 -10.59
C ALA A 135 -0.15 -1.84 -9.74
N ASP A 136 -0.66 -1.68 -8.51
CA ASP A 136 -0.22 -0.60 -7.61
C ASP A 136 1.30 -0.65 -7.31
N ALA A 137 1.85 -1.86 -7.14
CA ALA A 137 3.27 -2.06 -6.92
C ALA A 137 4.10 -1.66 -8.15
N LEU A 138 3.66 -2.06 -9.35
CA LEU A 138 4.33 -1.70 -10.62
C LEU A 138 4.30 -0.19 -10.87
N GLY A 139 3.15 0.46 -10.68
CA GLY A 139 3.01 1.91 -10.79
C GLY A 139 3.90 2.65 -9.80
N SER A 140 3.93 2.20 -8.54
CA SER A 140 4.82 2.77 -7.51
C SER A 140 6.31 2.62 -7.87
N ILE A 141 6.72 1.50 -8.48
CA ILE A 141 8.10 1.33 -8.96
C ILE A 141 8.39 2.31 -10.10
N ALA A 142 7.47 2.47 -11.05
CA ALA A 142 7.61 3.40 -12.17
C ALA A 142 7.75 4.86 -11.70
N ASP A 143 6.93 5.28 -10.74
CA ASP A 143 7.02 6.60 -10.12
C ASP A 143 8.40 6.83 -9.51
N MET A 144 8.92 5.85 -8.74
CA MET A 144 10.23 5.99 -8.10
C MET A 144 11.39 6.02 -9.11
N TYR A 145 11.30 5.30 -10.24
CA TYR A 145 12.27 5.45 -11.32
C TYR A 145 12.18 6.84 -11.98
N THR A 146 10.98 7.39 -12.11
CA THR A 146 10.76 8.76 -12.61
C THR A 146 11.41 9.80 -11.69
N GLU A 147 11.22 9.69 -10.37
CA GLU A 147 11.84 10.55 -9.36
C GLU A 147 13.38 10.48 -9.38
N MET A 148 13.95 9.31 -9.73
CA MET A 148 15.40 9.14 -9.91
C MET A 148 15.90 9.60 -11.29
N GLY A 149 15.02 9.99 -12.21
CA GLY A 149 15.37 10.39 -13.58
C GLY A 149 15.66 9.23 -14.53
N ASP A 150 15.41 7.98 -14.12
CA ASP A 150 15.61 6.78 -14.94
C ASP A 150 14.35 6.49 -15.75
N LEU A 151 14.14 7.29 -16.79
CA LEU A 151 12.93 7.25 -17.61
C LEU A 151 12.81 5.96 -18.43
N GLU A 152 13.93 5.28 -18.72
CA GLU A 152 13.91 4.01 -19.43
C GLU A 152 13.25 2.92 -18.58
N ASN A 153 13.67 2.79 -17.31
CA ASN A 153 13.05 1.84 -16.41
C ASN A 153 11.64 2.28 -16.01
N ALA A 154 11.38 3.57 -15.82
CA ALA A 154 10.04 4.08 -15.56
C ALA A 154 9.05 3.65 -16.65
N GLY A 155 9.39 3.84 -17.92
CA GLY A 155 8.57 3.44 -19.06
C GLY A 155 8.24 1.94 -19.05
N LYS A 156 9.26 1.09 -18.85
CA LYS A 156 9.06 -0.37 -18.76
C LYS A 156 8.08 -0.77 -17.65
N TYR A 157 8.18 -0.15 -16.47
CA TYR A 157 7.29 -0.45 -15.37
C TYR A 157 5.88 0.12 -15.56
N TYR A 158 5.72 1.26 -16.25
CA TYR A 158 4.40 1.76 -16.64
C TYR A 158 3.72 0.86 -17.67
N ASP A 159 4.44 0.32 -18.64
CA ASP A 159 3.89 -0.65 -19.59
C ASP A 159 3.38 -1.90 -18.85
N MET A 160 4.18 -2.44 -17.92
CA MET A 160 3.77 -3.56 -17.08
C MET A 160 2.56 -3.23 -16.19
N TYR A 161 2.50 -2.02 -15.63
CA TYR A 161 1.35 -1.55 -14.84
C TYR A 161 0.06 -1.54 -15.67
N LEU A 162 0.09 -1.00 -16.90
CA LEU A 162 -1.07 -0.97 -17.79
C LEU A 162 -1.51 -2.39 -18.18
N ASP A 163 -0.56 -3.28 -18.45
CA ASP A 163 -0.84 -4.68 -18.74
C ASP A 163 -1.51 -5.39 -17.56
N ALA A 164 -1.05 -5.13 -16.32
CA ALA A 164 -1.65 -5.70 -15.11
C ALA A 164 -3.09 -5.18 -14.90
N LEU A 165 -3.30 -3.87 -15.05
CA LEU A 165 -4.62 -3.25 -14.89
C LEU A 165 -5.64 -3.78 -15.91
N ASN A 166 -5.22 -3.99 -17.15
CA ASN A 166 -6.07 -4.59 -18.18
C ASN A 166 -6.45 -6.05 -17.87
N LYS A 167 -5.55 -6.81 -17.25
CA LYS A 167 -5.85 -8.19 -16.81
C LYS A 167 -6.85 -8.18 -15.66
N GLU A 168 -6.70 -7.31 -14.67
CA GLU A 168 -7.64 -7.18 -13.55
C GLU A 168 -9.06 -6.82 -14.02
N LEU A 169 -9.19 -5.93 -15.00
CA LEU A 169 -10.48 -5.51 -15.54
C LEU A 169 -11.17 -6.53 -16.47
N SER A 170 -10.46 -7.58 -16.90
CA SER A 170 -10.97 -8.59 -17.82
C SER A 170 -11.36 -9.92 -17.15
N MET A 171 -11.21 -10.01 -15.83
CA MET A 171 -11.65 -11.14 -14.99
C MET A 171 -13.05 -10.91 -14.40
#